data_AF-A0A9P7UC67-F1
#
_entry.id   AF-A0A9P7UC67-F1
#
_cell.length_a   1.000
_cell.length_b   1.000
_cell.length_c   1.000
_cell.angle_alpha   90.00
_cell.angle_beta   90.00
_cell.angle_gamma   90.00
#
_symmetry.space_group_name_H-M   'P 1'
#
loop_
_entity.id
_entity.type
_entity.pdbx_description
1 polymer ?
#
loop_
_entity_poly.entity_id
_entity_poly.type
_entity_poly.pdbx_seq_one_letter_code
_entity_poly.pdbx_strand_id
1 'polypeptide(L)'
;MKKPEITETKTTTNSKDEHWKTQAPYIAPGKSHPHGEAFHKKIRGACQCGQVTYWLSKDEPLASKFCHCRDCQKMHGAPFQWAAIFHKEDLAFDNGVDGLTFYSSGKNLQGHDLPCKVSCGFCGSRIMDEGRNMVLLFPGLLHFDGEEKRKKFDVQKHIFYGQRVVDLPDGKPKWSGLDEKSELMEEEVVDVKHKKRKTEQTNGD
;
A
#
# COMPACT_ATOMS: atom_id res chain seq x y z
N MET A 1 -9.83 3.68 37.33
CA MET A 1 -9.30 3.42 35.96
C MET A 1 -8.23 4.47 35.68
N LYS A 2 -6.96 4.06 35.53
CA LYS A 2 -5.86 5.01 35.27
C LYS A 2 -5.93 5.47 33.80
N LYS A 3 -5.96 6.78 33.59
CA LYS A 3 -5.93 7.43 32.27
C LYS A 3 -4.63 7.03 31.57
N PRO A 4 -4.64 6.61 30.29
CA PRO A 4 -3.41 6.30 29.58
C PRO A 4 -2.56 7.55 29.46
N GLU A 5 -1.29 7.43 29.84
CA GLU A 5 -0.28 8.48 29.78
C GLU A 5 0.11 8.67 28.31
N ILE A 6 -0.33 9.77 27.71
CA ILE A 6 -0.01 10.13 26.33
C ILE A 6 1.44 10.59 26.36
N THR A 7 2.36 9.72 25.95
CA THR A 7 3.77 10.07 25.78
C THR A 7 3.86 11.17 24.74
N GLU A 8 4.49 12.30 25.09
CA GLU A 8 4.72 13.43 24.19
C GLU A 8 5.37 12.92 22.90
N THR A 9 4.70 13.14 21.77
CA THR A 9 5.25 12.87 20.45
C THR A 9 6.38 13.86 20.23
N LYS A 10 7.63 13.39 20.37
CA LYS A 10 8.82 14.18 20.01
C LYS A 10 8.72 14.51 18.52
N THR A 11 8.33 15.73 18.20
CA THR A 11 8.45 16.30 16.85
C THR A 11 9.93 16.52 16.58
N THR A 12 10.63 15.48 16.14
CA THR A 12 11.95 15.64 15.57
C THR A 12 11.75 16.14 14.15
N THR A 13 12.08 17.42 13.92
CA THR A 13 12.37 17.98 12.61
C THR A 13 13.08 16.91 11.77
N ASN A 14 12.58 16.68 10.55
CA ASN A 14 13.15 15.78 9.54
C ASN A 14 14.66 15.64 9.75
N SER A 15 15.12 14.38 9.88
CA SER A 15 16.53 13.99 9.92
C SER A 15 17.39 15.02 9.17
N LYS A 16 18.35 15.65 9.86
CA LYS A 16 19.27 16.64 9.25
C LYS A 16 20.05 16.07 8.06
N ASP A 17 20.04 14.75 7.90
CA ASP A 17 20.59 14.06 6.76
C ASP A 17 19.53 13.94 5.64
N GLU A 18 19.59 14.85 4.67
CA GLU A 18 18.74 14.86 3.47
C GLU A 18 19.33 14.03 2.31
N HIS A 19 20.33 13.17 2.57
CA HIS A 19 20.96 12.37 1.52
C HIS A 19 19.96 11.53 0.71
N TRP A 20 18.87 11.09 1.33
CA TRP A 20 17.78 10.36 0.69
C TRP A 20 17.17 11.11 -0.51
N LYS A 21 17.15 12.45 -0.52
CA LYS A 21 16.61 13.24 -1.65
C LYS A 21 17.39 13.04 -2.95
N THR A 22 18.65 12.60 -2.85
CA THR A 22 19.53 12.35 -3.99
C THR A 22 19.52 10.90 -4.45
N GLN A 23 18.62 10.07 -3.91
CA GLN A 23 18.49 8.66 -4.23
C GLN A 23 17.10 8.36 -4.78
N ALA A 24 16.98 7.30 -5.57
CA ALA A 24 15.66 6.78 -5.95
C ALA A 24 14.84 6.48 -4.67
N PRO A 25 13.51 6.70 -4.69
CA PRO A 25 12.72 7.23 -5.80
C PRO A 25 12.60 8.77 -5.84
N TYR A 26 13.41 9.51 -5.08
CA TYR A 26 13.26 10.96 -4.87
C TYR A 26 13.93 11.84 -5.92
N ILE A 27 14.63 11.22 -6.87
CA ILE A 27 15.22 11.91 -8.01
C ILE A 27 14.18 12.02 -9.12
N ALA A 28 14.10 13.21 -9.73
CA ALA A 28 13.22 13.43 -10.86
C ALA A 28 13.61 12.55 -12.08
N PRO A 29 12.62 12.13 -12.89
CA PRO A 29 12.86 11.39 -14.13
C PRO A 29 13.93 12.06 -15.02
N GLY A 30 14.93 11.29 -15.44
CA GLY A 30 15.97 11.72 -16.40
C GLY A 30 17.25 12.32 -15.80
N LYS A 31 17.38 12.47 -14.47
CA LYS A 31 18.60 13.05 -13.87
C LYS A 31 19.64 12.04 -13.37
N SER A 32 19.27 10.80 -13.08
CA SER A 32 20.20 9.74 -12.68
C SER A 32 19.44 8.45 -12.39
N HIS A 33 19.19 7.64 -13.43
CA HIS A 33 18.73 6.26 -13.23
C HIS A 33 19.94 5.31 -13.20
N PRO A 34 20.11 4.51 -12.14
CA PRO A 34 21.33 3.72 -11.91
C PRO A 34 21.63 2.65 -12.97
N HIS A 35 20.68 2.31 -13.84
CA HIS A 35 20.89 1.37 -14.94
C HIS A 35 21.28 2.01 -16.28
N GLY A 36 21.45 3.34 -16.36
CA GLY A 36 21.84 4.03 -17.60
C GLY A 36 20.75 4.05 -18.70
N GLU A 37 19.66 3.31 -18.51
CA GLU A 37 18.45 3.37 -19.34
C GLU A 37 17.59 4.58 -18.97
N ALA A 38 16.92 5.16 -19.97
CA ALA A 38 16.02 6.29 -19.77
C ALA A 38 14.81 5.88 -18.90
N PHE A 39 14.47 6.70 -17.91
CA PHE A 39 13.24 6.49 -17.14
C PHE A 39 12.02 6.81 -18.01
N HIS A 40 11.32 5.79 -18.49
CA HIS A 40 10.13 5.94 -19.32
C HIS A 40 8.87 6.11 -18.46
N LYS A 41 8.30 7.31 -18.42
CA LYS A 41 7.06 7.62 -17.70
C LYS A 41 5.87 6.79 -18.24
N LYS A 42 5.47 5.71 -17.56
CA LYS A 42 4.37 4.81 -17.99
C LYS A 42 3.03 5.03 -17.27
N ILE A 43 3.08 5.18 -15.94
CA ILE A 43 1.89 5.38 -15.11
C ILE A 43 2.15 6.55 -14.17
N ARG A 44 1.22 7.51 -14.14
CA ARG A 44 1.29 8.65 -13.23
C ARG A 44 0.58 8.33 -11.93
N GLY A 45 1.13 8.80 -10.81
CA GLY A 45 0.44 8.87 -9.54
C GLY A 45 0.46 10.27 -8.96
N ALA A 46 -0.54 10.58 -8.15
CA ALA A 46 -0.61 11.84 -7.42
C ALA A 46 -1.33 11.67 -6.09
N CYS A 47 -0.89 12.40 -5.07
CA CYS A 47 -1.68 12.57 -3.85
C CYS A 47 -3.01 13.29 -4.15
N GLN A 48 -3.97 13.22 -3.22
CA GLN A 48 -5.30 13.79 -3.42
C GLN A 48 -5.28 15.29 -3.75
N CYS A 49 -4.38 16.07 -3.12
CA CYS A 49 -4.28 17.51 -3.39
C CYS A 49 -3.46 17.86 -4.64
N GLY A 50 -2.82 16.88 -5.28
CA GLY A 50 -1.99 17.07 -6.47
C GLY A 50 -0.61 17.71 -6.24
N GLN A 51 -0.26 18.12 -5.02
CA GLN A 51 1.05 18.73 -4.73
C GLN A 51 2.22 17.75 -4.90
N VAL A 52 2.00 16.49 -4.52
CA VAL A 52 2.95 15.40 -4.73
C VAL A 52 2.53 14.60 -5.96
N THR A 53 3.44 14.45 -6.91
CA THR A 53 3.23 13.69 -8.15
C THR A 53 4.45 12.85 -8.45
N TYR A 54 4.24 11.66 -8.99
CA TYR A 54 5.30 10.70 -9.30
C TYR A 54 4.93 9.86 -10.51
N TRP A 55 5.92 9.15 -11.03
CA TRP A 55 5.77 8.25 -12.17
C TRP A 55 6.32 6.87 -11.86
N LEU A 56 5.75 5.86 -12.51
CA LEU A 56 6.30 4.53 -12.60
C LEU A 56 6.91 4.30 -13.98
N SER A 57 8.08 3.65 -14.02
CA SER A 57 8.73 3.21 -15.26
C SER A 57 8.16 1.90 -15.80
N LYS A 58 7.53 1.12 -14.92
CA LYS A 58 6.87 -0.15 -15.22
C LYS A 58 5.36 0.01 -15.07
N ASP A 59 4.63 -0.75 -15.87
CA ASP A 59 3.17 -0.81 -15.89
C ASP A 59 2.63 -2.10 -15.25
N GLU A 60 3.50 -2.88 -14.62
CA GLU A 60 3.18 -4.12 -13.91
C GLU A 60 4.05 -4.23 -12.64
N PRO A 61 3.45 -4.46 -11.46
CA PRO A 61 4.19 -4.68 -10.22
C PRO A 61 4.79 -6.08 -10.15
N LEU A 62 5.86 -6.22 -9.38
CA LEU A 62 6.44 -7.53 -9.05
C LEU A 62 5.47 -8.40 -8.25
N ALA A 63 4.65 -7.77 -7.41
CA ALA A 63 3.54 -8.41 -6.72
C ALA A 63 2.48 -7.39 -6.30
N SER A 64 1.23 -7.84 -6.19
CA SER A 64 0.11 -7.04 -5.68
C SER A 64 -0.61 -7.80 -4.56
N LYS A 65 -0.68 -7.22 -3.36
CA LYS A 65 -1.14 -7.90 -2.15
C LYS A 65 -2.09 -7.04 -1.32
N PHE A 66 -3.06 -7.68 -0.67
CA PHE A 66 -3.80 -7.09 0.44
C PHE A 66 -3.21 -7.54 1.77
N CYS A 67 -2.77 -6.60 2.60
CA CYS A 67 -2.29 -6.86 3.95
C CYS A 67 -3.36 -6.54 4.99
N HIS A 68 -3.70 -7.54 5.79
CA HIS A 68 -4.76 -7.49 6.79
C HIS A 68 -4.22 -7.31 8.21
N CYS A 69 -2.93 -7.05 8.42
CA CYS A 69 -2.41 -6.89 9.77
C CYS A 69 -2.97 -5.64 10.46
N ARG A 70 -3.03 -5.66 11.79
CA ARG A 70 -3.59 -4.53 12.56
C ARG A 70 -2.88 -3.21 12.35
N ASP A 71 -1.57 -3.22 12.11
CA ASP A 71 -0.83 -1.99 11.84
C ASP A 71 -1.26 -1.37 10.51
N CYS A 72 -1.35 -2.17 9.44
CA CYS A 72 -1.83 -1.72 8.14
C CYS A 72 -3.26 -1.17 8.23
N GLN A 73 -4.15 -1.85 8.97
CA GLN A 73 -5.53 -1.39 9.16
C GLN A 73 -5.60 -0.03 9.87
N LYS A 74 -4.92 0.10 11.02
CA LYS A 74 -4.89 1.35 11.80
C LYS A 74 -4.29 2.50 11.01
N MET A 75 -3.19 2.22 10.32
CA MET A 75 -2.48 3.21 9.53
C MET A 75 -3.33 3.71 8.35
N HIS A 76 -4.01 2.81 7.65
CA HIS A 76 -4.80 3.18 6.47
C HIS A 76 -6.21 3.64 6.82
N GLY A 77 -6.68 3.43 8.06
CA GLY A 77 -8.07 3.63 8.41
C GLY A 77 -9.02 2.77 7.55
N ALA A 78 -8.54 1.61 7.11
CA ALA A 78 -9.20 0.75 6.13
C ALA A 78 -9.13 -0.72 6.55
N PRO A 79 -10.02 -1.59 6.02
CA PRO A 79 -10.01 -3.01 6.36
C PRO A 79 -8.70 -3.74 6.02
N PHE A 80 -7.92 -3.22 5.08
CA PHE A 80 -6.62 -3.73 4.67
C PHE A 80 -5.82 -2.63 3.95
N GLN A 81 -4.51 -2.87 3.79
CA GLN A 81 -3.65 -2.11 2.88
C GLN A 81 -3.54 -2.84 1.55
N TRP A 82 -3.73 -2.13 0.44
CA TRP A 82 -3.37 -2.62 -0.89
C TRP A 82 -1.98 -2.12 -1.28
N ALA A 83 -1.03 -3.04 -1.46
CA ALA A 83 0.34 -2.73 -1.88
C ALA A 83 0.70 -3.41 -3.20
N ALA A 84 1.20 -2.61 -4.14
CA ALA A 84 1.88 -3.05 -5.35
C ALA A 84 3.39 -2.85 -5.17
N ILE A 85 4.17 -3.90 -5.37
CA ILE A 85 5.60 -3.94 -5.07
C ILE A 85 6.40 -3.61 -6.33
N PHE A 86 7.30 -2.64 -6.22
CA PHE A 86 8.23 -2.22 -7.28
C PHE A 86 9.65 -2.09 -6.71
N HIS A 87 10.67 -2.15 -7.57
CA HIS A 87 11.99 -1.65 -7.18
C HIS A 87 11.90 -0.15 -6.93
N LYS A 88 12.72 0.38 -6.02
CA LYS A 88 12.80 1.83 -5.78
C LYS A 88 13.08 2.61 -7.07
N GLU A 89 13.83 1.99 -7.96
CA GLU A 89 14.23 2.56 -9.24
C GLU A 89 13.10 2.53 -10.28
N ASP A 90 12.01 1.82 -10.04
CA ASP A 90 10.87 1.88 -10.96
C ASP A 90 9.91 3.03 -10.62
N LEU A 91 10.21 3.83 -9.57
CA LEU A 91 9.43 4.98 -9.15
C LEU A 91 10.30 6.25 -9.13
N ALA A 92 9.75 7.35 -9.61
CA ALA A 92 10.41 8.65 -9.55
C ALA A 92 9.41 9.76 -9.20
N PHE A 93 9.69 10.50 -8.12
CA PHE A 93 8.94 11.71 -7.79
C PHE A 93 9.23 12.81 -8.81
N ASP A 94 8.16 13.37 -9.39
CA ASP A 94 8.21 14.44 -10.39
C ASP A 94 8.11 15.81 -9.71
N ASN A 95 7.32 15.90 -8.62
CA ASN A 95 7.08 17.12 -7.86
C ASN A 95 6.73 16.82 -6.39
N GLY A 96 7.02 17.76 -5.49
CA GLY A 96 6.53 17.74 -4.11
C GLY A 96 7.36 16.91 -3.12
N VAL A 97 8.62 16.58 -3.44
CA VAL A 97 9.53 15.81 -2.56
C VAL A 97 9.70 16.48 -1.19
N ASP A 98 9.85 17.81 -1.15
CA ASP A 98 10.01 18.55 0.11
C ASP A 98 8.74 18.57 0.98
N GLY A 99 7.58 18.27 0.38
CA GLY A 99 6.30 18.17 1.08
C GLY A 99 5.99 16.76 1.59
N LEU A 100 6.94 15.82 1.50
CA LEU A 100 6.77 14.46 2.00
C LEU A 100 6.99 14.37 3.50
N THR A 101 6.21 13.53 4.15
CA THR A 101 6.36 13.17 5.56
C THR A 101 6.70 11.69 5.70
N PHE A 102 7.54 11.39 6.69
CA PHE A 102 8.06 10.05 6.92
C PHE A 102 7.76 9.55 8.33
N TYR A 103 7.40 8.27 8.44
CA TYR A 103 7.17 7.61 9.73
C TYR A 103 7.75 6.20 9.75
N SER A 104 8.66 5.92 10.68
CA SER A 104 9.19 4.58 10.92
C SER A 104 8.36 3.91 12.03
N SER A 105 7.42 3.05 11.63
CA SER A 105 6.50 2.40 12.57
C SER A 105 7.22 1.45 13.54
N GLY A 106 8.30 0.80 13.10
CA GLY A 106 9.08 -0.11 13.94
C GLY A 106 9.87 0.61 15.05
N LYS A 107 10.18 1.90 14.86
CA LYS A 107 10.88 2.73 15.84
C LYS A 107 9.99 3.78 16.51
N ASN A 108 8.72 3.86 16.10
CA ASN A 108 7.80 4.93 16.50
C ASN A 108 8.43 6.33 16.35
N LEU A 109 9.08 6.56 15.21
CA LEU A 109 9.89 7.76 14.96
C LEU A 109 9.40 8.48 13.70
N GLN A 110 9.29 9.81 13.77
CA GLN A 110 9.08 10.65 12.60
C GLN A 110 10.43 10.92 11.92
N GLY A 111 10.52 10.64 10.62
CA GLY A 111 11.74 10.83 9.84
C GLY A 111 11.99 9.72 8.83
N HIS A 112 12.90 9.99 7.89
CA HIS A 112 13.34 9.04 6.88
C HIS A 112 14.28 8.01 7.53
N ASP A 113 13.70 6.96 8.10
CA ASP A 113 14.42 5.83 8.71
C ASP A 113 13.81 4.51 8.21
N LEU A 114 14.53 3.84 7.32
CA LEU A 114 14.00 2.69 6.59
C LEU A 114 13.89 1.43 7.48
N PRO A 115 12.80 0.65 7.36
CA PRO A 115 11.65 0.90 6.48
C PRO A 115 10.72 1.98 7.03
N CYS A 116 10.30 2.92 6.18
CA CYS A 116 9.44 4.04 6.57
C CYS A 116 8.16 4.11 5.73
N LYS A 117 7.18 4.85 6.24
CA LYS A 117 5.91 5.19 5.57
C LYS A 117 6.05 6.56 4.96
N VAL A 118 5.62 6.72 3.71
CA VAL A 118 5.70 7.97 2.97
C VAL A 118 4.31 8.49 2.65
N SER A 119 4.03 9.74 3.00
CA SER A 119 2.75 10.40 2.74
C SER A 119 2.94 11.87 2.34
N CYS A 120 1.91 12.44 1.73
CA CYS A 120 1.84 13.88 1.50
C CYS A 120 1.61 14.61 2.84
N GLY A 121 2.49 15.54 3.19
CA GLY A 121 2.38 16.32 4.42
C GLY A 121 1.23 17.33 4.43
N PHE A 122 0.65 17.64 3.27
CA PHE A 122 -0.49 18.55 3.15
C PHE A 122 -1.83 17.84 3.32
N CYS A 123 -2.15 16.86 2.46
CA CYS A 123 -3.46 16.20 2.46
C CYS A 123 -3.48 14.83 3.17
N GLY A 124 -2.33 14.35 3.67
CA GLY A 124 -2.24 13.07 4.38
C GLY A 124 -2.38 11.83 3.50
N SER A 125 -2.51 11.96 2.17
CA SER A 125 -2.55 10.79 1.28
C SER A 125 -1.30 9.94 1.48
N ARG A 126 -1.52 8.69 1.87
CA ARG A 126 -0.46 7.68 2.02
C ARG A 126 -0.04 7.26 0.61
N ILE A 127 1.26 7.28 0.33
CA ILE A 127 1.80 7.05 -1.02
C ILE A 127 2.40 5.65 -1.12
N MET A 128 3.33 5.33 -0.23
CA MET A 128 4.02 4.04 -0.25
C MET A 128 4.67 3.73 1.11
N ASP A 129 5.06 2.48 1.29
CA ASP A 129 6.11 2.12 2.25
C ASP A 129 7.43 1.97 1.53
N GLU A 130 8.48 2.61 2.03
CA GLU A 130 9.82 2.51 1.50
C GLU A 130 10.63 1.48 2.28
N GLY A 131 11.13 0.45 1.60
CA GLY A 131 12.14 -0.48 2.10
C GLY A 131 13.55 -0.10 1.64
N ARG A 132 14.51 -1.00 1.82
CA ARG A 132 15.91 -0.75 1.40
C ARG A 132 16.05 -0.64 -0.13
N ASN A 133 15.42 -1.57 -0.85
CA ASN A 133 15.54 -1.69 -2.31
C ASN A 133 14.18 -1.62 -3.03
N MET A 134 13.09 -1.76 -2.28
CA MET A 134 11.72 -1.90 -2.81
C MET A 134 10.82 -0.82 -2.25
N VAL A 135 9.78 -0.49 -3.00
CA VAL A 135 8.63 0.27 -2.52
C VAL A 135 7.38 -0.60 -2.54
N LEU A 136 6.54 -0.46 -1.51
CA LEU A 136 5.19 -0.98 -1.49
C LEU A 136 4.28 0.21 -1.78
N LEU A 137 4.01 0.44 -3.06
CA LEU A 137 3.20 1.56 -3.53
C LEU A 137 1.71 1.28 -3.29
N PHE A 138 0.94 2.30 -2.96
CA PHE A 138 -0.52 2.18 -2.80
C PHE A 138 -1.23 2.54 -4.11
N PRO A 139 -1.82 1.57 -4.83
CA PRO A 139 -2.30 1.80 -6.19
C PRO A 139 -3.51 2.74 -6.30
N GLY A 140 -4.20 3.03 -5.21
CA GLY A 140 -5.36 3.95 -5.18
C GLY A 140 -5.04 5.39 -5.58
N LEU A 141 -3.76 5.76 -5.65
CA LEU A 141 -3.29 7.09 -6.11
C LEU A 141 -2.85 7.10 -7.59
N LEU A 142 -2.91 5.97 -8.28
CA LEU A 142 -2.49 5.85 -9.68
C LEU A 142 -3.59 6.25 -10.65
N HIS A 143 -3.19 6.88 -11.75
CA HIS A 143 -4.06 7.19 -12.87
C HIS A 143 -3.92 6.08 -13.93
N PHE A 144 -4.96 5.25 -14.07
CA PHE A 144 -5.00 4.18 -15.06
C PHE A 144 -5.72 4.65 -16.34
N ASP A 145 -4.99 4.72 -17.45
CA ASP A 145 -5.57 4.99 -18.78
C ASP A 145 -6.20 3.73 -19.39
N GLY A 146 -7.18 3.15 -18.69
CA GLY A 146 -7.94 1.99 -19.17
C GLY A 146 -7.84 0.74 -18.29
N GLU A 147 -8.76 -0.18 -18.56
CA GLU A 147 -8.97 -1.39 -17.76
C GLU A 147 -7.78 -2.36 -17.83
N GLU A 148 -7.13 -2.48 -18.98
CA GLU A 148 -6.00 -3.41 -19.14
C GLU A 148 -4.81 -3.03 -18.26
N LYS A 149 -4.50 -1.72 -18.12
CA LYS A 149 -3.48 -1.26 -17.17
C LYS A 149 -3.91 -1.52 -15.72
N ARG A 150 -5.19 -1.29 -15.39
CA ARG A 150 -5.72 -1.53 -14.04
C ARG A 150 -5.61 -3.00 -13.65
N LYS A 151 -5.95 -3.93 -14.55
CA LYS A 151 -5.90 -5.38 -14.32
C LYS A 151 -4.51 -5.89 -13.96
N LYS A 152 -3.44 -5.28 -14.49
CA LYS A 152 -2.05 -5.63 -14.12
C LYS A 152 -1.75 -5.42 -12.64
N PHE A 153 -2.56 -4.60 -11.94
CA PHE A 153 -2.41 -4.34 -10.51
C PHE A 153 -3.37 -5.19 -9.66
N ASP A 154 -4.18 -6.06 -10.27
CA ASP A 154 -5.13 -6.91 -9.55
C ASP A 154 -4.44 -7.63 -8.39
N VAL A 155 -5.12 -7.67 -7.24
CA VAL A 155 -4.59 -8.35 -6.07
C VAL A 155 -4.38 -9.83 -6.39
N GLN A 156 -3.19 -10.31 -6.08
CA GLN A 156 -2.80 -11.69 -6.33
C GLN A 156 -3.08 -12.58 -5.12
N LYS A 157 -2.99 -12.03 -3.90
CA LYS A 157 -3.13 -12.77 -2.64
C LYS A 157 -3.36 -11.84 -1.44
N HIS A 158 -3.81 -12.43 -0.34
CA HIS A 158 -4.03 -11.78 0.95
C HIS A 158 -3.01 -12.33 1.95
N ILE A 159 -2.39 -11.44 2.72
CA ILE A 159 -1.47 -11.78 3.80
C ILE A 159 -2.03 -11.29 5.13
N PHE A 160 -1.70 -11.98 6.22
CA PHE A 160 -2.22 -11.75 7.56
C PHE A 160 -3.76 -11.82 7.66
N TYR A 161 -4.40 -12.63 6.81
CA TYR A 161 -5.85 -12.67 6.64
C TYR A 161 -6.61 -13.14 7.89
N GLY A 162 -5.95 -13.84 8.81
CA GLY A 162 -6.50 -14.16 10.14
C GLY A 162 -6.84 -12.92 10.99
N GLN A 163 -6.27 -11.75 10.67
CA GLN A 163 -6.52 -10.49 11.38
C GLN A 163 -7.54 -9.58 10.68
N ARG A 164 -8.15 -10.04 9.58
CA ARG A 164 -9.13 -9.27 8.81
C ARG A 164 -10.29 -8.80 9.68
N VAL A 165 -10.89 -7.68 9.28
CA VAL A 165 -12.11 -7.13 9.90
C VAL A 165 -13.34 -7.26 9.02
N VAL A 166 -13.14 -7.70 7.77
CA VAL A 166 -14.18 -8.03 6.81
C VAL A 166 -13.74 -9.28 6.03
N ASP A 167 -14.70 -10.15 5.71
CA ASP A 167 -14.45 -11.28 4.80
C ASP A 167 -14.45 -10.80 3.34
N LEU A 168 -13.50 -11.29 2.56
CA LEU A 168 -13.30 -11.02 1.14
C LEU A 168 -13.31 -12.33 0.34
N PRO A 169 -14.49 -12.85 -0.05
CA PRO A 169 -14.61 -14.06 -0.83
C PRO A 169 -14.32 -13.79 -2.33
N ASP A 170 -13.07 -13.49 -2.66
CA ASP A 170 -12.64 -13.06 -4.00
C ASP A 170 -11.86 -14.13 -4.78
N GLY A 171 -11.79 -15.37 -4.27
CA GLY A 171 -11.11 -16.48 -4.91
C GLY A 171 -9.58 -16.35 -4.92
N LYS A 172 -9.01 -15.35 -4.23
CA LYS A 172 -7.55 -15.17 -4.13
C LYS A 172 -6.98 -15.90 -2.92
N PRO A 173 -5.77 -16.50 -3.02
CA PRO A 173 -5.11 -17.17 -1.90
C PRO A 173 -5.02 -16.28 -0.65
N LYS A 174 -5.36 -16.84 0.50
CA LYS A 174 -5.37 -16.15 1.79
C LYS A 174 -4.39 -16.81 2.74
N TRP A 175 -3.39 -16.06 3.21
CA TRP A 175 -2.36 -16.55 4.11
C TRP A 175 -2.57 -16.00 5.53
N SER A 176 -2.39 -16.83 6.55
CA SER A 176 -2.56 -16.43 7.96
C SER A 176 -1.50 -15.43 8.42
N GLY A 177 -0.32 -15.42 7.77
CA GLY A 177 0.78 -14.48 7.94
C GLY A 177 1.35 -14.04 6.59
N LEU A 178 2.69 -14.09 6.45
CA LEU A 178 3.35 -13.82 5.16
C LEU A 178 3.09 -14.95 4.16
N ASP A 179 2.96 -14.59 2.89
CA ASP A 179 2.80 -15.57 1.82
C ASP A 179 4.00 -16.51 1.73
N GLU A 180 3.72 -17.79 1.45
CA GLU A 180 4.71 -18.87 1.33
C GLU A 180 5.52 -19.16 2.60
N LYS A 181 5.18 -18.50 3.72
CA LYS A 181 5.83 -18.64 5.03
C LYS A 181 4.84 -18.88 6.18
N SER A 182 3.56 -19.02 5.87
CA SER A 182 2.50 -19.24 6.85
C SER A 182 1.45 -20.19 6.29
N GLU A 183 0.40 -20.47 7.04
CA GLU A 183 -0.65 -21.38 6.63
C GLU A 183 -1.54 -20.74 5.57
N LEU A 184 -1.84 -21.49 4.51
CA LEU A 184 -2.87 -21.12 3.53
C LEU A 184 -4.24 -21.43 4.14
N MET A 185 -5.10 -20.41 4.19
CA MET A 185 -6.44 -20.48 4.77
C MET A 185 -7.45 -20.88 3.71
N GLU A 186 -8.39 -21.75 4.11
CA GLU A 186 -9.54 -22.11 3.28
C GLU A 186 -10.49 -20.91 3.13
N GLU A 187 -11.05 -20.74 1.94
CA GLU A 187 -12.09 -19.76 1.67
C GLU A 187 -13.44 -20.48 1.64
N GLU A 188 -14.32 -20.15 2.58
CA GLU A 188 -15.71 -20.58 2.51
C GLU A 188 -16.40 -19.82 1.36
N VAL A 189 -16.50 -20.47 0.20
CA VAL A 189 -17.26 -19.94 -0.93
C VAL A 189 -18.75 -20.06 -0.60
N VAL A 190 -19.36 -18.96 -0.16
CA VAL A 190 -20.81 -18.92 0.02
C VAL A 190 -21.45 -18.89 -1.37
N ASP A 191 -21.90 -20.04 -1.86
CA ASP A 191 -22.58 -20.13 -3.16
C ASP A 191 -23.93 -19.40 -3.08
N VAL A 192 -23.94 -18.13 -3.51
CA VAL A 192 -25.13 -17.25 -3.50
C VAL A 192 -26.25 -17.81 -4.40
N LYS A 193 -25.99 -18.82 -5.24
CA LYS A 193 -27.00 -19.41 -6.14
C LYS A 193 -28.03 -20.32 -5.47
N HIS A 194 -27.87 -20.70 -4.20
CA HIS A 194 -28.80 -21.63 -3.53
C HIS A 194 -29.85 -21.00 -2.60
N LYS A 195 -30.00 -19.68 -2.54
CA LYS A 195 -31.12 -19.04 -1.82
C LYS A 195 -32.43 -19.01 -2.63
N LYS A 196 -32.88 -20.15 -3.17
CA LYS A 196 -34.31 -20.34 -3.47
C LYS A 196 -35.00 -20.79 -2.19
N ARG A 197 -35.73 -19.87 -1.57
CA ARG A 197 -36.68 -20.09 -0.47
C ARG A 197 -37.47 -21.39 -0.69
N LYS A 198 -37.16 -22.45 0.04
CA LYS A 198 -38.20 -23.37 0.51
C LYS A 198 -38.90 -22.64 1.65
N THR A 199 -39.97 -21.93 1.29
CA THR A 199 -40.99 -21.56 2.29
C THR A 199 -41.85 -22.81 2.40
N GLU A 200 -41.52 -23.67 3.36
CA GLU A 200 -42.46 -24.65 3.88
C GLU A 200 -43.61 -23.84 4.50
N GLN A 201 -44.75 -23.84 3.82
CA GLN A 201 -46.03 -23.70 4.48
C GLN A 201 -46.69 -25.07 4.43
N THR A 202 -46.42 -25.82 5.50
CA THR A 202 -47.40 -26.72 6.09
C THR A 202 -48.66 -25.90 6.38
N ASN A 203 -49.75 -26.15 5.68
CA ASN A 203 -51.08 -26.02 6.25
C ASN A 203 -51.75 -27.36 6.03
N GLY A 204 -51.88 -28.10 7.14
CA GLY A 204 -52.88 -29.14 7.27
C GLY A 204 -54.26 -28.54 7.49
N ASP A 205 -55.24 -29.44 7.38
CA ASP A 205 -56.70 -29.34 7.46
C ASP A 205 -57.43 -28.82 6.22
#